data_AF-A0A2X1X5U3-F1
#
_entry.id   AF-A0A2X1X5U3-F1
#
_cell.length_a   1.000
_cell.length_b   1.000
_cell.length_c   1.000
_cell.angle_alpha   90.00
_cell.angle_beta   90.00
_cell.angle_gamma   90.00
#
_symmetry.space_group_name_H-M   'P 1'
#
loop_
_entity.id
_entity.type
_entity.pdbx_description
1 polymer ?
#
loop_
_entity_poly.entity_id
_entity_poly.type
_entity_poly.pdbx_seq_one_letter_code
_entity_poly.pdbx_strand_id
1 'polypeptide(L)'
;MINTEKIQIGNKTYNNLTNWDKFRISLRLLKPSSIGDRVWLDEDANGIQDAGEKGVEGVTVKLLDKDGSPAKDFNGNLVQDQVTDANGNYKF
;
A
#
# COMPACT_ATOMS: atom_id res chain seq x y z
N MET A 1 28.71 18.53 -22.38
CA MET A 1 28.14 17.20 -22.69
C MET A 1 26.98 16.97 -21.75
N ILE A 2 25.80 16.62 -22.27
CA ILE A 2 24.64 16.30 -21.42
C ILE A 2 24.71 14.80 -21.16
N ASN A 3 25.07 14.39 -19.94
CA ASN A 3 25.06 12.98 -19.57
C ASN A 3 23.59 12.52 -19.47
N THR A 4 23.11 11.86 -20.52
CA THR A 4 21.82 11.18 -20.50
C THR A 4 21.95 9.94 -19.62
N GLU A 5 21.28 9.95 -18.47
CA GLU A 5 21.19 8.79 -17.58
C GLU A 5 19.73 8.32 -17.53
N LYS A 6 19.55 7.07 -17.12
CA LYS A 6 18.26 6.44 -16.87
C LYS A 6 17.86 6.62 -15.40
N ILE A 7 16.60 6.92 -15.15
CA ILE A 7 15.99 6.83 -13.81
C ILE A 7 14.83 5.84 -13.86
N GLN A 8 14.71 5.02 -12.82
CA GLN A 8 13.56 4.13 -12.61
C GLN A 8 12.76 4.61 -11.40
N ILE A 9 11.45 4.78 -11.57
CA ILE A 9 10.51 5.09 -10.49
C ILE A 9 9.37 4.08 -10.58
N GLY A 10 9.29 3.21 -9.57
CA GLY A 10 8.39 2.08 -9.64
C GLY A 10 8.71 1.19 -10.84
N ASN A 11 7.69 0.79 -11.59
CA ASN A 11 7.83 0.03 -12.84
C ASN A 11 8.09 0.90 -14.08
N LYS A 12 8.19 2.23 -13.94
CA LYS A 12 8.43 3.15 -15.06
C LYS A 12 9.91 3.48 -15.20
N THR A 13 10.40 3.38 -16.43
CA THR A 13 11.75 3.80 -16.82
C THR A 13 11.67 5.12 -17.59
N TYR A 14 12.48 6.09 -17.17
CA TYR A 14 12.65 7.37 -17.84
C TYR A 14 14.06 7.46 -18.43
N ASN A 15 14.14 7.65 -19.74
CA ASN A 15 15.40 7.69 -20.49
C ASN A 15 15.69 9.11 -20.99
N ASN A 16 16.95 9.35 -21.37
CA ASN A 16 17.41 10.59 -22.01
C ASN A 16 17.12 11.87 -21.20
N LEU A 17 17.17 11.78 -19.86
CA LEU A 17 16.89 12.92 -18.98
C LEU A 17 18.08 13.86 -18.87
N THR A 18 17.82 15.18 -18.88
CA THR A 18 18.81 16.17 -18.46
C THR A 18 18.94 16.21 -16.94
N ASN A 19 20.02 16.78 -16.39
CA ASN A 19 20.18 16.89 -14.93
C ASN A 19 19.03 17.67 -14.25
N TRP A 20 18.43 18.65 -14.93
CA TRP A 20 17.28 19.38 -14.41
C TRP A 20 15.99 18.56 -14.41
N ASP A 21 15.83 17.64 -15.36
CA ASP A 21 14.67 16.74 -15.38
C ASP A 21 14.74 15.72 -14.24
N LYS A 22 15.95 15.25 -13.90
CA LYS A 22 16.17 14.35 -12.76
C LYS A 22 15.75 14.99 -11.43
N PHE A 23 16.13 16.25 -11.21
CA PHE A 23 15.76 17.00 -9.99
C PHE A 23 14.25 17.21 -9.87
N ARG A 24 13.58 17.59 -10.97
CA ARG A 24 12.12 17.77 -10.95
C ARG A 24 11.37 16.47 -10.72
N ILE A 25 11.87 15.37 -11.27
CA ILE A 25 11.30 14.04 -11.11
C ILE A 25 11.51 13.52 -9.67
N SER A 26 12.70 13.71 -9.09
CA SER A 26 12.97 13.27 -7.71
C SER A 26 12.16 14.04 -6.66
N LEU A 27 11.81 15.30 -6.92
CA LEU A 27 10.92 16.09 -6.06
C LEU A 27 9.45 15.63 -6.09
N ARG A 28 9.05 14.78 -7.04
CA ARG A 28 7.68 14.24 -7.17
C ARG A 28 7.56 12.78 -6.72
N LEU A 29 8.60 12.22 -6.08
CA LEU A 29 8.54 10.88 -5.51
C LEU A 29 7.45 10.85 -4.43
N LEU A 30 6.31 10.26 -4.78
CA LEU A 30 5.26 9.95 -3.83
C LEU A 30 5.82 8.92 -2.84
N LYS A 31 5.79 9.25 -1.55
CA LYS A 31 6.10 8.26 -0.51
C LYS A 31 5.08 7.13 -0.61
N PRO A 32 5.51 5.85 -0.55
CA PRO A 32 4.56 4.75 -0.44
C PRO A 32 3.72 4.98 0.81
N SER A 33 2.41 4.84 0.64
CA SER A 33 1.44 4.89 1.73
C SER A 33 1.08 3.46 2.11
N SER A 34 0.72 3.23 3.37
CA SER A 34 0.23 1.94 3.83
C SER A 34 -1.15 2.10 4.44
N ILE A 35 -1.98 1.08 4.27
CA ILE A 35 -3.28 0.97 4.92
C ILE A 35 -3.37 -0.39 5.60
N GLY A 36 -3.89 -0.44 6.80
CA GLY A 36 -3.95 -1.66 7.59
C GLY A 36 -4.49 -1.35 8.96
N ASP A 37 -4.89 -2.39 9.67
CA ASP A 37 -5.31 -2.31 11.06
C ASP A 37 -5.47 -3.73 11.63
N ARG A 38 -6.39 -3.91 12.58
CA ARG A 38 -6.72 -5.16 13.25
C ARG A 38 -8.16 -5.60 12.95
N VAL A 39 -8.35 -6.91 12.83
CA VAL A 39 -9.65 -7.57 12.96
C VAL A 39 -9.73 -8.18 14.35
N TRP A 40 -10.77 -7.87 15.11
CA TRP A 40 -10.96 -8.35 16.47
C TRP A 40 -12.32 -9.01 16.69
N LEU A 41 -12.40 -9.86 17.71
CA LEU A 41 -13.65 -10.42 18.19
C LEU A 41 -14.27 -9.45 19.19
N ASP A 42 -15.35 -8.79 18.79
CA ASP A 42 -16.20 -7.95 19.63
C ASP A 42 -17.07 -8.86 20.51
N GLU A 43 -16.57 -9.18 21.71
CA GLU A 43 -17.21 -10.15 22.62
C GLU A 43 -18.40 -9.54 23.39
N ASP A 44 -18.43 -8.22 23.56
CA ASP A 44 -19.50 -7.51 24.28
C ASP A 44 -20.51 -6.78 23.36
N ALA A 45 -20.29 -6.85 22.05
CA ALA A 45 -21.14 -6.34 20.97
C ALA A 45 -21.31 -4.81 20.96
N ASN A 46 -20.28 -4.08 21.37
CA ASN A 46 -20.33 -2.62 21.49
C ASN A 46 -19.75 -1.86 20.27
N GLY A 47 -19.09 -2.56 19.34
CA GLY A 47 -18.46 -1.99 18.14
C GLY A 47 -17.22 -1.12 18.38
N ILE A 48 -16.68 -1.14 19.59
CA ILE A 48 -15.45 -0.47 20.02
C ILE A 48 -14.36 -1.54 20.13
N GLN A 49 -13.13 -1.19 19.78
CA GLN A 49 -11.99 -2.07 19.98
C GLN A 49 -11.43 -1.86 21.40
N ASP A 50 -11.87 -2.68 22.33
CA ASP A 50 -11.52 -2.58 23.75
C ASP A 50 -10.20 -3.29 24.09
N ALA A 51 -9.62 -2.85 25.21
CA ALA A 51 -8.40 -3.47 25.73
C ALA A 51 -8.70 -4.90 26.21
N GLY A 52 -8.00 -5.87 25.64
CA GLY A 52 -8.16 -7.30 25.97
C GLY A 52 -8.95 -8.10 24.94
N GLU A 53 -9.63 -7.43 24.00
CA GLU A 53 -10.30 -8.12 22.90
C GLU A 53 -9.29 -8.77 21.97
N LYS A 54 -9.57 -10.04 21.64
CA LYS A 54 -8.67 -10.89 20.87
C LYS A 54 -8.72 -10.53 19.39
N GLY A 55 -7.56 -10.59 18.75
CA GLY A 55 -7.49 -10.57 17.29
C GLY A 55 -8.05 -11.85 16.68
N VAL A 56 -8.48 -11.77 15.43
CA VAL A 56 -8.95 -12.92 14.64
C VAL A 56 -7.94 -13.25 13.55
N GLU A 57 -7.30 -14.40 13.66
CA GLU A 57 -6.34 -14.91 12.67
C GLU A 57 -7.04 -15.50 11.43
N GLY A 58 -6.38 -15.42 10.27
CA GLY A 58 -6.82 -16.14 9.08
C GLY A 58 -7.94 -15.47 8.29
N VAL A 59 -8.29 -14.22 8.62
CA VAL A 59 -9.29 -13.44 7.90
C VAL A 59 -8.67 -12.86 6.65
N THR A 60 -9.26 -13.16 5.49
CA THR A 60 -8.87 -12.57 4.20
C THR A 60 -9.44 -11.15 4.09
N VAL A 61 -8.56 -10.16 4.00
CA VAL A 61 -8.90 -8.75 3.76
C VAL A 61 -8.56 -8.39 2.32
N LYS A 62 -9.52 -7.74 1.63
CA LYS A 62 -9.40 -7.30 0.23
C LYS A 62 -9.45 -5.79 0.17
N LEU A 63 -8.46 -5.17 -0.46
CA LEU A 63 -8.48 -3.73 -0.77
C LEU A 63 -9.09 -3.52 -2.16
N LEU A 64 -10.26 -2.88 -2.21
CA LEU A 64 -11.01 -2.64 -3.43
C LEU A 64 -11.04 -1.15 -3.78
N ASP A 65 -11.16 -0.84 -5.08
CA ASP A 65 -11.45 0.50 -5.56
C ASP A 65 -12.94 0.83 -5.45
N LYS A 66 -13.30 2.06 -5.85
CA LYS A 66 -14.68 2.56 -5.79
C LYS A 66 -15.68 1.76 -6.65
N ASP A 67 -15.19 1.01 -7.62
CA ASP A 67 -16.00 0.20 -8.53
C ASP A 67 -16.05 -1.27 -8.09
N GLY A 68 -15.45 -1.60 -6.94
CA GLY A 68 -15.43 -2.94 -6.36
C GLY A 68 -14.36 -3.86 -6.97
N SER A 69 -13.45 -3.34 -7.80
CA SER A 69 -12.33 -4.11 -8.36
C SER A 69 -11.13 -4.07 -7.42
N PRO A 70 -10.19 -5.04 -7.48
CA PRO A 70 -8.97 -4.97 -6.66
C PRO A 70 -8.20 -3.68 -6.91
N ALA A 71 -7.80 -3.02 -5.82
CA ALA A 71 -7.04 -1.78 -5.88
C ALA A 71 -5.71 -1.99 -6.62
N LYS A 72 -5.16 -0.90 -7.17
CA LYS A 72 -3.86 -0.91 -7.85
C LYS A 72 -2.80 -0.18 -7.04
N ASP A 73 -1.61 -0.75 -7.00
CA ASP A 73 -0.44 -0.11 -6.43
C ASP A 73 0.01 1.10 -7.27
N PHE A 74 1.03 1.81 -6.81
CA PHE A 74 1.61 2.95 -7.53
C PHE A 74 2.12 2.60 -8.95
N ASN A 75 2.43 1.33 -9.20
CA ASN A 75 2.90 0.82 -10.48
C ASN A 75 1.77 0.37 -11.40
N GLY A 76 0.51 0.36 -10.93
CA GLY A 76 -0.65 -0.13 -11.66
C GLY A 76 -0.87 -1.64 -11.52
N ASN A 77 -0.11 -2.35 -10.69
CA ASN A 77 -0.32 -3.77 -10.42
C ASN A 77 -1.46 -3.95 -9.40
N LEU A 78 -2.16 -5.08 -9.46
CA LEU A 78 -3.19 -5.39 -8.47
C LEU A 78 -2.56 -5.59 -7.09
N VAL A 79 -3.12 -4.93 -6.09
CA VAL A 79 -2.80 -5.15 -4.67
C VAL A 79 -3.29 -6.54 -4.29
N GLN A 80 -2.41 -7.31 -3.65
CA GLN A 80 -2.73 -8.67 -3.20
C GLN A 80 -3.53 -8.64 -1.90
N ASP A 81 -4.47 -9.57 -1.77
CA ASP A 81 -5.19 -9.82 -0.52
C ASP A 81 -4.22 -10.03 0.64
N GLN A 82 -4.62 -9.59 1.83
CA GLN A 82 -3.89 -9.85 3.06
C GLN A 82 -4.65 -10.86 3.91
N VAL A 83 -3.92 -11.61 4.73
CA VAL A 83 -4.48 -12.52 5.72
C VAL A 83 -4.04 -12.03 7.09
N THR A 84 -4.98 -11.89 8.01
CA THR A 84 -4.67 -11.41 9.36
C THR A 84 -3.77 -12.39 10.11
N ASP A 85 -2.81 -11.84 10.85
CA ASP A 85 -1.91 -12.61 11.71
C ASP A 85 -2.61 -13.10 13.00
N ALA A 86 -1.87 -13.79 13.88
CA ALA A 86 -2.37 -14.30 15.16
C ALA A 86 -2.95 -13.22 16.10
N ASN A 87 -2.58 -11.95 15.90
CA ASN A 87 -3.10 -10.81 16.64
C ASN A 87 -4.20 -10.07 15.88
N GLY A 88 -4.66 -10.61 14.75
CA GLY A 88 -5.67 -10.01 13.89
C GLY A 88 -5.14 -8.90 12.98
N ASN A 89 -3.84 -8.62 12.95
CA ASN A 89 -3.31 -7.49 12.20
C ASN A 89 -3.14 -7.82 10.72
N TYR A 90 -3.35 -6.82 9.86
CA TYR A 90 -3.07 -6.88 8.43
C TYR A 90 -2.53 -5.55 7.92
N LYS A 91 -1.82 -5.57 6.79
CA LYS A 91 -1.27 -4.36 6.18
C LYS A 91 -1.07 -4.50 4.67
N PHE A 92 -1.49 -3.49 3.93
CA PHE A 92 -1.20 -3.24 2.53
C PHE A 92 -0.14 -2.14 2.38
#